data_AF-A0A538UBA7-F1
#
_entry.id   AF-A0A538UBA7-F1
#
_cell.length_a   1.000
_cell.length_b   1.000
_cell.length_c   1.000
_cell.angle_alpha   90.00
_cell.angle_beta   90.00
_cell.angle_gamma   90.00
#
_symmetry.space_group_name_H-M   'P 1'
#
loop_
_entity.id
_entity.type
_entity.pdbx_description
1 polymer ?
#
loop_
_entity_poly.entity_id
_entity_poly.type
_entity_poly.pdbx_seq_one_letter_code
_entity_poly.pdbx_strand_id
1 'polypeptide(L)'
;MHLARAALRARSAQSPRTVARRPAGFELRGLRPILQAALGRGRGAYHQQHGLEIVEARLFNTVGPGQTGAYGMVMPRFVAAAVEGRPLDLYGDGRQRRCFCDVRDVIEAVVSLMRNSRCHGRVFNVGSDCCISITELAQRVISLTGSRSGTRLVPYERVYGADFEEPRERRPDLTRLREAIGFAPRFSLERTILDIARSMRNAKTPQLAVA
;
A
#
# COMPACT_ATOMS: atom_id res chain seq x y z
N MET A 1 -28.18 11.09 -33.90
CA MET A 1 -28.28 10.26 -32.68
C MET A 1 -26.88 10.15 -32.04
N HIS A 2 -26.22 11.19 -31.52
CA HIS A 2 -26.56 12.09 -30.40
C HIS A 2 -27.05 11.28 -29.19
N LEU A 3 -26.52 11.34 -27.97
CA LEU A 3 -25.66 12.31 -27.26
C LEU A 3 -25.21 11.63 -25.95
N ALA A 4 -23.96 11.78 -25.53
CA ALA A 4 -23.56 11.60 -24.13
C ALA A 4 -23.11 12.97 -23.60
N ARG A 5 -23.92 13.57 -22.70
CA ARG A 5 -23.58 14.81 -22.00
C ARG A 5 -24.16 14.79 -20.57
N ALA A 6 -23.30 15.28 -19.67
CA ALA A 6 -23.61 16.03 -18.46
C ALA A 6 -24.07 15.28 -17.20
N ALA A 7 -23.23 15.32 -16.16
CA ALA A 7 -23.42 16.10 -14.91
C ALA A 7 -22.18 15.85 -14.03
N LEU A 8 -21.58 16.75 -13.24
CA LEU A 8 -22.01 18.03 -12.68
C LEU A 8 -20.83 19.03 -12.71
N ARG A 9 -21.13 20.28 -13.08
CA ARG A 9 -20.45 21.45 -12.53
C ARG A 9 -21.38 22.07 -11.49
N ALA A 10 -20.87 22.39 -10.30
CA ALA A 10 -21.44 23.43 -9.47
C ALA A 10 -20.37 24.07 -8.57
N ARG A 11 -20.06 25.35 -8.87
CA ARG A 11 -19.83 26.49 -7.95
C ARG A 11 -18.60 26.40 -7.01
N SER A 12 -17.90 27.46 -6.62
CA SER A 12 -17.92 28.90 -6.89
C SER A 12 -16.74 29.51 -6.12
N ALA A 13 -16.35 30.72 -6.54
CA ALA A 13 -15.67 31.74 -5.73
C ALA A 13 -14.21 31.50 -5.33
N GLN A 14 -13.35 32.25 -6.02
CA GLN A 14 -12.01 32.64 -5.60
C GLN A 14 -12.07 33.34 -4.24
N SER A 15 -11.16 32.97 -3.34
CA SER A 15 -10.63 33.83 -2.30
C SER A 15 -9.09 33.74 -2.34
N PRO A 16 -8.36 34.87 -2.38
CA PRO A 16 -6.90 34.89 -2.47
C PRO A 16 -6.29 34.82 -1.07
N ARG A 17 -5.13 34.15 -0.93
CA ARG A 17 -4.11 34.14 0.17
C ARG A 17 -3.72 32.69 0.48
N THR A 18 -2.47 32.23 0.47
CA THR A 18 -1.14 32.83 0.32
C THR A 18 -0.25 31.69 -0.18
N VAL A 19 0.44 31.85 -1.31
CA VAL A 19 1.36 30.81 -1.82
C VAL A 19 2.61 30.81 -0.96
N ALA A 20 2.72 29.84 -0.06
CA ALA A 20 3.99 29.50 0.58
C ALA A 20 5.00 29.15 -0.53
N ARG A 21 6.14 29.84 -0.55
CA ARG A 21 7.22 29.61 -1.52
C ARG A 21 7.64 28.14 -1.50
N ARG A 22 7.38 27.43 -2.60
CA ARG A 22 7.92 26.09 -2.84
C ARG A 22 9.45 26.17 -2.98
N PRO A 23 10.22 25.24 -2.39
CA PRO A 23 11.62 25.10 -2.74
C PRO A 23 11.73 24.76 -4.23
N ALA A 24 12.70 25.39 -4.90
CA ALA A 24 12.95 25.19 -6.31
C ALA A 24 13.43 23.77 -6.58
N GLY A 25 12.89 23.14 -7.63
CA GLY A 25 13.58 22.04 -8.34
C GLY A 25 13.01 20.62 -8.17
N PHE A 26 11.76 20.39 -8.60
CA PHE A 26 11.41 19.21 -9.43
C PHE A 26 9.97 19.39 -9.97
N GLU A 27 9.80 20.05 -11.12
CA GLU A 27 8.49 20.11 -11.78
C GLU A 27 8.28 18.88 -12.67
N LEU A 28 7.34 18.00 -12.28
CA LEU A 28 6.86 16.85 -13.07
C LEU A 28 6.06 17.26 -14.34
N ARG A 29 6.25 18.47 -14.88
CA ARG A 29 5.47 18.98 -16.03
C ARG A 29 5.82 18.30 -17.35
N GLY A 30 7.03 17.79 -17.52
CA GLY A 30 7.46 17.07 -18.74
C GLY A 30 7.20 15.56 -18.73
N LEU A 31 6.98 14.97 -17.55
CA LEU A 31 6.85 13.52 -17.41
C LEU A 31 5.43 13.01 -17.66
N ARG A 32 4.39 13.85 -17.56
CA ARG A 32 2.99 13.40 -17.74
C ARG A 32 2.73 12.77 -19.12
N PRO A 33 3.13 13.37 -20.25
CA PRO A 33 2.92 12.75 -21.57
C PRO A 33 3.73 11.46 -21.73
N ILE A 34 4.95 11.40 -21.20
CA ILE A 34 5.84 10.24 -21.25
C ILE A 34 5.28 9.10 -20.40
N LEU A 35 4.83 9.38 -19.17
CA LEU A 35 4.19 8.41 -18.30
C LEU A 35 2.91 7.88 -18.94
N GLN A 36 2.10 8.76 -19.54
CA GLN A 36 0.81 8.42 -20.15
C GLN A 36 0.97 7.62 -21.46
N ALA A 37 1.99 7.92 -22.26
CA ALA A 37 2.36 7.15 -23.45
C ALA A 37 2.98 5.79 -23.09
N ALA A 38 3.83 5.73 -22.05
CA ALA A 38 4.39 4.48 -21.51
C ALA A 38 3.36 3.61 -20.77
N LEU A 39 2.24 4.20 -20.32
CA LEU A 39 1.08 3.47 -19.79
C LEU A 39 0.25 2.83 -20.91
N GLY A 40 0.23 3.40 -22.13
CA GLY A 40 -0.54 2.89 -23.28
C GLY A 40 0.25 1.96 -24.21
N ARG A 41 1.58 2.08 -24.28
CA ARG A 41 2.49 1.16 -24.98
C ARG A 41 3.42 0.58 -23.92
N GLY A 42 3.36 -0.73 -23.68
CA GLY A 42 4.05 -1.39 -22.57
C GLY A 42 5.46 -0.84 -22.29
N ARG A 43 5.75 -0.53 -21.02
CA ARG A 43 6.92 0.26 -20.59
C ARG A 43 8.28 -0.29 -21.06
N GLY A 44 8.39 -1.59 -21.32
CA GLY A 44 9.57 -2.21 -21.94
C GLY A 44 9.83 -1.75 -23.38
N ALA A 45 8.77 -1.49 -24.16
CA ALA A 45 8.89 -0.90 -25.50
C ALA A 45 9.39 0.54 -25.44
N TYR A 46 9.00 1.29 -24.40
CA TYR A 46 9.46 2.67 -24.20
C TYR A 46 10.94 2.76 -23.81
N HIS A 47 11.43 1.82 -22.99
CA HIS A 47 12.87 1.66 -22.73
C HIS A 47 13.62 1.37 -24.04
N GLN A 48 13.14 0.43 -24.85
CA GLN A 48 13.78 0.09 -26.14
C GLN A 48 13.75 1.23 -27.16
N GLN A 49 12.69 2.03 -27.20
CA GLN A 49 12.52 3.12 -28.17
C GLN A 49 13.25 4.42 -27.79
N HIS A 50 13.40 4.71 -26.49
CA HIS A 50 13.88 6.01 -26.02
C HIS A 50 15.08 5.95 -25.07
N GLY A 51 15.61 4.76 -24.76
CA GLY A 51 16.77 4.59 -23.88
C GLY A 51 16.52 5.00 -22.42
N LEU A 52 15.26 5.18 -22.01
CA LEU A 52 14.91 5.64 -20.67
C LEU A 52 15.19 4.57 -19.62
N GLU A 53 15.87 4.95 -18.55
CA GLU A 53 16.17 4.08 -17.39
C GLU A 53 14.91 3.89 -16.53
N ILE A 54 14.06 2.93 -16.94
CA ILE A 54 12.77 2.66 -16.30
C ILE A 54 12.83 1.31 -15.59
N VAL A 55 12.36 1.25 -14.35
CA VAL A 55 12.09 -0.02 -13.65
C VAL A 55 10.64 -0.04 -13.18
N GLU A 56 9.91 -1.11 -13.48
CA GLU A 56 8.54 -1.31 -12.99
C GLU A 56 8.55 -2.19 -11.74
N ALA A 57 8.20 -1.62 -10.58
CA ALA A 57 7.97 -2.35 -9.35
C ALA A 57 6.47 -2.53 -9.09
N ARG A 58 6.02 -3.78 -8.97
CA ARG A 58 4.66 -4.15 -8.60
C ARG A 58 4.62 -4.46 -7.12
N LEU A 59 3.95 -3.62 -6.34
CA LEU A 59 3.94 -3.72 -4.88
C LEU A 59 2.82 -4.64 -4.39
N PHE A 60 3.16 -5.60 -3.54
CA PHE A 60 2.21 -6.56 -2.96
C PHE A 60 2.05 -6.32 -1.46
N ASN A 61 0.86 -5.87 -1.04
CA ASN A 61 0.45 -5.67 0.37
C ASN A 61 1.53 -5.02 1.24
N THR A 62 2.03 -3.88 0.78
CA THR A 62 2.98 -3.06 1.54
C THR A 62 2.29 -2.46 2.76
N VAL A 63 2.91 -2.62 3.92
CA VAL A 63 2.37 -2.16 5.21
C VAL A 63 3.45 -1.51 6.06
N GLY A 64 3.07 -0.56 6.92
CA GLY A 64 4.02 0.04 7.84
C GLY A 64 3.48 1.26 8.59
N PRO A 65 4.28 1.85 9.48
CA PRO A 65 3.94 3.06 10.22
C PRO A 65 3.54 4.22 9.27
N GLY A 66 2.58 5.05 9.70
CA GLY A 66 2.06 6.16 8.89
C GLY A 66 1.01 5.76 7.85
N GLN A 67 0.72 4.47 7.67
CA GLN A 67 -0.35 3.99 6.81
C GLN A 67 -1.73 4.21 7.45
N THR A 68 -2.69 4.68 6.66
CA THR A 68 -4.09 4.76 7.08
C THR A 68 -4.84 3.48 6.71
N GLY A 69 -5.93 3.18 7.43
CA GLY A 69 -6.83 2.08 7.08
C GLY A 69 -7.72 2.34 5.85
N ALA A 70 -7.51 3.46 5.15
CA ALA A 70 -8.27 3.81 3.96
C ALA A 70 -8.06 2.76 2.85
N TYR A 71 -9.08 2.57 2.00
CA TYR A 71 -9.05 1.65 0.86
C TYR A 71 -8.97 0.15 1.19
N GLY A 72 -9.41 -0.26 2.39
CA GLY A 72 -9.69 -1.67 2.69
C GLY A 72 -8.49 -2.51 3.11
N MET A 73 -7.38 -1.88 3.50
CA MET A 73 -6.20 -2.63 3.95
C MET A 73 -6.41 -3.23 5.35
N VAL A 74 -6.38 -4.56 5.42
CA VAL A 74 -6.74 -5.32 6.61
C VAL A 74 -5.81 -5.09 7.80
N MET A 75 -4.50 -5.00 7.57
CA MET A 75 -3.49 -4.82 8.61
C MET A 75 -3.68 -3.50 9.41
N PRO A 76 -3.65 -2.31 8.79
CA PRO A 76 -3.84 -1.06 9.53
C PRO A 76 -5.25 -0.98 10.16
N ARG A 77 -6.28 -1.55 9.52
CA ARG A 77 -7.64 -1.61 10.09
C ARG A 77 -7.69 -2.45 11.36
N PHE A 78 -7.03 -3.61 11.39
CA PHE A 78 -6.97 -4.46 12.57
C PHE A 78 -6.21 -3.81 13.71
N VAL A 79 -5.04 -3.22 13.41
CA VAL A 79 -4.24 -2.53 14.43
C VAL A 79 -5.01 -1.34 15.00
N ALA A 80 -5.69 -0.55 14.15
CA ALA A 80 -6.52 0.56 14.60
C ALA A 80 -7.67 0.09 15.51
N ALA A 81 -8.41 -0.96 15.10
CA ALA A 81 -9.49 -1.53 15.90
C ALA A 81 -8.99 -2.04 17.26
N ALA A 82 -7.86 -2.76 17.29
CA ALA A 82 -7.27 -3.27 18.52
C ALA A 82 -6.81 -2.14 19.46
N VAL A 83 -6.16 -1.10 18.92
CA VAL A 83 -5.74 0.09 19.69
C VAL A 83 -6.95 0.87 20.22
N GLU A 84 -8.09 0.83 19.52
CA GLU A 84 -9.34 1.49 19.91
C GLU A 84 -10.25 0.64 20.79
N GLY A 85 -9.90 -0.62 21.07
CA GLY A 85 -10.76 -1.54 21.80
C GLY A 85 -12.04 -1.93 21.02
N ARG A 86 -12.07 -1.74 19.70
CA ARG A 86 -13.18 -2.13 18.84
C ARG A 86 -12.97 -3.56 18.31
N PRO A 87 -14.05 -4.31 18.01
CA PRO A 87 -13.92 -5.61 17.37
C PRO A 87 -13.19 -5.54 16.03
N LEU A 88 -12.38 -6.57 15.73
CA LEU A 88 -11.75 -6.73 14.42
C LEU A 88 -12.72 -7.43 13.48
N ASP A 89 -13.16 -6.75 12.42
CA ASP A 89 -14.08 -7.35 11.44
C ASP A 89 -13.34 -8.25 10.45
N LEU A 90 -13.58 -9.55 10.49
CA LEU A 90 -13.03 -10.54 9.58
C LEU A 90 -14.02 -10.74 8.44
N TYR A 91 -13.62 -10.47 7.21
CA TYR A 91 -14.50 -10.63 6.06
C TYR A 91 -14.49 -12.08 5.58
N GLY A 92 -15.68 -12.64 5.36
CA GLY A 92 -15.88 -14.06 5.04
C GLY A 92 -15.58 -14.98 6.23
N ASP A 93 -14.88 -16.09 5.96
CA ASP A 93 -14.50 -17.11 6.94
C ASP A 93 -13.13 -16.85 7.61
N GLY A 94 -12.41 -15.81 7.19
CA GLY A 94 -11.08 -15.45 7.70
C GLY A 94 -9.94 -16.38 7.26
N ARG A 95 -10.21 -17.40 6.44
CA ARG A 95 -9.22 -18.40 6.00
C ARG A 95 -8.35 -17.93 4.84
N GLN A 96 -8.73 -16.84 4.18
CA GLN A 96 -7.94 -16.23 3.12
C GLN A 96 -6.57 -15.81 3.63
N ARG A 97 -5.53 -16.04 2.82
CA ARG A 97 -4.13 -15.78 3.16
C ARG A 97 -3.59 -14.59 2.41
N ARG A 98 -2.85 -13.74 3.11
CA ARG A 98 -2.17 -12.57 2.55
C ARG A 98 -0.73 -12.57 3.02
N CYS A 99 0.18 -12.25 2.10
CA CYS A 99 1.56 -11.97 2.42
C CYS A 99 1.70 -10.47 2.63
N PHE A 100 2.42 -10.03 3.67
CA PHE A 100 2.63 -8.62 4.00
C PHE A 100 4.12 -8.29 3.94
N CYS A 101 4.45 -7.13 3.37
CA CYS A 101 5.82 -6.66 3.29
C CYS A 101 5.94 -5.30 3.96
N ASP A 102 6.95 -5.14 4.82
CA ASP A 102 7.19 -3.87 5.49
C ASP A 102 7.61 -2.79 4.47
N VAL A 103 7.03 -1.60 4.59
CA VAL A 103 7.34 -0.45 3.71
C VAL A 103 8.82 -0.11 3.68
N ARG A 104 9.56 -0.34 4.77
CA ARG A 104 11.00 -0.09 4.84
C ARG A 104 11.78 -1.05 3.95
N ASP A 105 11.39 -2.32 3.89
CA ASP A 105 12.00 -3.30 2.98
C ASP A 105 11.63 -3.01 1.52
N VAL A 106 10.39 -2.59 1.27
CA VAL A 106 9.94 -2.17 -0.08
C VAL A 106 10.74 -0.97 -0.59
N ILE A 107 10.99 0.05 0.25
CA ILE A 107 11.77 1.22 -0.12
C ILE A 107 13.20 0.81 -0.52
N GLU A 108 13.87 -0.01 0.30
CA GLU A 108 15.21 -0.51 -0.02
C GLU A 108 15.25 -1.31 -1.32
N ALA A 109 14.24 -2.15 -1.57
CA ALA A 109 14.13 -2.92 -2.80
C ALA A 109 14.00 -2.00 -4.02
N VAL A 110 13.12 -1.00 -3.95
CA VAL A 110 12.90 -0.04 -5.05
C VAL A 110 14.18 0.76 -5.31
N VAL A 111 14.85 1.26 -4.27
CA VAL A 111 16.12 2.01 -4.42
C VAL A 111 17.20 1.12 -5.04
N SER A 112 17.31 -0.14 -4.61
CA SER A 112 18.29 -1.10 -5.14
C SER A 112 18.03 -1.43 -6.60
N LEU A 113 16.75 -1.62 -6.98
CA LEU A 113 16.34 -1.84 -8.35
C LEU A 113 16.67 -0.64 -9.26
N MET A 114 16.42 0.59 -8.79
CA MET A 114 16.71 1.81 -9.54
C MET A 114 18.20 2.02 -9.76
N ARG A 115 19.06 1.58 -8.82
CA ARG A 115 20.52 1.74 -8.93
C ARG A 115 21.18 0.67 -9.79
N ASN A 116 20.47 -0.41 -10.11
CA ASN A 116 21.01 -1.52 -10.87
C ASN A 116 20.59 -1.42 -12.33
N SER A 117 21.51 -1.00 -13.21
CA SER A 117 21.24 -0.83 -14.63
C SER A 117 20.74 -2.10 -15.34
N ARG A 118 21.08 -3.30 -14.83
CA ARG A 118 20.56 -4.59 -15.33
C ARG A 118 19.06 -4.80 -15.04
N CYS A 119 18.46 -3.93 -14.25
CA CYS A 119 17.03 -3.93 -13.95
C CYS A 119 16.24 -3.01 -14.89
N HIS A 120 16.89 -2.14 -15.67
CA HIS A 120 16.22 -1.22 -16.58
C HIS A 120 15.42 -1.99 -17.65
N GLY A 121 14.23 -1.50 -17.97
CA GLY A 121 13.28 -2.12 -18.89
C GLY A 121 12.55 -3.35 -18.33
N ARG A 122 12.80 -3.75 -17.07
CA ARG A 122 12.25 -4.98 -16.47
C ARG A 122 11.17 -4.69 -15.43
N VAL A 123 10.36 -5.71 -15.19
CA VAL A 123 9.26 -5.71 -14.21
C VAL A 123 9.62 -6.65 -13.05
N PHE A 124 9.40 -6.17 -11.83
CA PHE A 124 9.68 -6.87 -10.58
C PHE A 124 8.47 -6.85 -9.66
N ASN A 125 8.10 -8.01 -9.13
CA ASN A 125 7.19 -8.08 -7.99
C ASN A 125 7.98 -7.78 -6.72
N VAL A 126 7.50 -6.85 -5.91
CA VAL A 126 8.10 -6.46 -4.62
C VAL A 126 7.08 -6.70 -3.53
N GLY A 127 7.46 -7.52 -2.56
CA GLY A 127 6.56 -7.94 -1.49
C GLY A 127 7.22 -8.99 -0.60
N SER A 128 6.40 -9.82 0.02
CA SER A 128 6.83 -10.93 0.87
C SER A 128 6.18 -12.21 0.39
N ASP A 129 6.83 -13.36 0.58
CA ASP A 129 6.26 -14.70 0.39
C ASP A 129 5.86 -15.37 1.71
N CYS A 130 6.01 -14.67 2.83
CA CYS A 130 5.49 -15.07 4.14
C CYS A 130 4.01 -14.71 4.28
N CYS A 131 3.14 -15.68 3.98
CA CYS A 131 1.69 -15.52 4.02
C CYS A 131 1.07 -16.00 5.34
N ILE A 132 0.11 -15.24 5.85
CA ILE A 132 -0.66 -15.52 7.07
C ILE A 132 -2.16 -15.48 6.76
N SER A 133 -2.98 -16.30 7.44
CA SER A 133 -4.44 -16.17 7.33
C SER A 133 -4.95 -14.91 8.02
N ILE A 134 -6.11 -14.40 7.61
CA ILE A 134 -6.72 -13.23 8.26
C ILE A 134 -7.09 -13.52 9.72
N THR A 135 -7.51 -14.75 10.03
CA THR A 135 -7.77 -15.18 11.41
C THR A 135 -6.51 -15.17 12.27
N GLU A 136 -5.41 -15.77 11.81
CA GLU A 136 -4.13 -15.74 12.54
C GLU A 136 -3.60 -14.31 12.66
N LEU A 137 -3.77 -13.48 11.63
CA LEU A 137 -3.40 -12.07 11.68
C LEU A 137 -4.16 -11.34 12.79
N ALA A 138 -5.48 -11.52 12.88
CA ALA A 138 -6.30 -10.91 13.92
C ALA A 138 -5.82 -11.32 15.32
N GLN A 139 -5.53 -12.62 15.53
CA GLN A 139 -5.01 -13.15 16.78
C GLN A 139 -3.65 -12.52 17.14
N ARG A 140 -2.71 -12.45 16.18
CA ARG A 140 -1.40 -11.82 16.40
C ARG A 140 -1.54 -10.34 16.75
N VAL A 141 -2.42 -9.61 16.06
CA VAL A 141 -2.65 -8.19 16.35
C VAL A 141 -3.19 -8.00 17.76
N ILE A 142 -4.22 -8.77 18.17
CA ILE A 142 -4.79 -8.67 19.52
C ILE A 142 -3.73 -8.96 20.58
N SER A 143 -2.98 -10.06 20.40
CA SER A 143 -1.91 -10.48 21.32
C SER A 143 -0.81 -9.42 21.45
N LEU A 144 -0.22 -8.99 20.32
CA LEU A 144 0.90 -8.04 20.31
C LEU A 144 0.52 -6.64 20.79
N THR A 145 -0.72 -6.22 20.56
CA THR A 145 -1.20 -4.92 21.03
C THR A 145 -1.64 -4.92 22.49
N GLY A 146 -1.80 -6.10 23.11
CA GLY A 146 -2.37 -6.25 24.45
C GLY A 146 -3.85 -5.86 24.52
N SER A 147 -4.57 -5.95 23.40
CA SER A 147 -5.96 -5.52 23.31
C SER A 147 -6.92 -6.55 23.92
N ARG A 148 -8.06 -6.08 24.43
CA ARG A 148 -9.21 -6.92 24.83
C ARG A 148 -10.25 -7.07 23.71
N SER A 149 -9.97 -6.53 22.52
CA SER A 149 -10.85 -6.64 21.36
C SER A 149 -11.12 -8.09 20.98
N GLY A 150 -12.38 -8.41 20.68
CA GLY A 150 -12.76 -9.66 20.03
C GLY A 150 -12.68 -9.57 18.50
N THR A 151 -13.02 -10.67 17.83
CA THR A 151 -13.18 -10.76 16.37
C THR A 151 -14.66 -10.89 16.01
N ARG A 152 -15.08 -10.29 14.89
CA ARG A 152 -16.44 -10.41 14.36
C ARG A 152 -16.40 -10.82 12.89
N LEU A 153 -17.06 -11.93 12.54
CA LEU A 153 -17.19 -12.33 11.14
C LEU A 153 -18.23 -11.44 10.44
N VAL A 154 -17.90 -10.97 9.24
CA VAL A 154 -18.78 -10.15 8.40
C VAL A 154 -18.82 -10.80 7.01
N PRO A 155 -20.00 -11.21 6.52
CA PRO A 155 -20.13 -11.78 5.17
C PRO A 155 -19.64 -10.80 4.08
N TYR A 156 -19.00 -11.31 3.03
CA TYR A 156 -18.45 -10.47 1.95
C TYR A 156 -19.54 -9.69 1.22
N GLU A 157 -20.72 -10.29 1.07
CA GLU A 157 -21.87 -9.74 0.34
C GLU A 157 -22.35 -8.43 0.97
N ARG A 158 -22.19 -8.29 2.30
CA ARG A 158 -22.53 -7.06 3.03
C ARG A 158 -21.58 -5.89 2.75
N VAL A 159 -20.38 -6.16 2.24
CA VAL A 159 -19.32 -5.16 2.07
C VAL A 159 -19.04 -4.89 0.59
N TYR A 160 -19.03 -5.92 -0.25
CA TYR A 160 -18.61 -5.85 -1.65
C TYR A 160 -19.69 -6.25 -2.66
N GLY A 161 -20.87 -6.68 -2.21
CA GLY A 161 -21.96 -7.19 -3.07
C GLY A 161 -21.88 -8.70 -3.32
N ALA A 162 -22.97 -9.25 -3.87
CA ALA A 162 -23.15 -10.71 -4.02
C ALA A 162 -22.18 -11.36 -5.02
N ASP A 163 -21.66 -10.60 -5.98
CA ASP A 163 -20.80 -11.11 -7.06
C ASP A 163 -19.30 -11.04 -6.73
N PHE A 164 -18.94 -10.73 -5.47
CA PHE A 164 -17.53 -10.59 -5.08
C PHE A 164 -16.88 -11.93 -4.75
N GLU A 165 -15.99 -12.38 -5.62
CA GLU A 165 -15.09 -13.51 -5.32
C GLU A 165 -13.77 -13.02 -4.74
N GLU A 166 -13.46 -13.42 -3.51
CA GLU A 166 -12.16 -13.14 -2.90
C GLU A 166 -11.13 -14.24 -3.21
N PRO A 167 -9.98 -13.92 -3.81
CA PRO A 167 -8.89 -14.87 -3.96
C PRO A 167 -8.40 -15.42 -2.62
N ARG A 168 -8.37 -16.76 -2.52
CA ARG A 168 -7.95 -17.47 -1.30
C ARG A 168 -6.51 -17.15 -0.89
N GLU A 169 -5.59 -17.04 -1.84
CA GLU A 169 -4.20 -16.69 -1.57
C GLU A 169 -3.69 -15.73 -2.66
N ARG A 170 -2.91 -14.73 -2.24
CA ARG A 170 -2.18 -13.83 -3.13
C ARG A 170 -0.72 -13.81 -2.70
N ARG A 171 0.10 -14.63 -3.35
CA ARG A 171 1.54 -14.74 -3.10
C ARG A 171 2.31 -14.21 -4.30
N PRO A 172 3.19 -13.20 -4.12
CA PRO A 172 4.05 -12.74 -5.21
C PRO A 172 5.16 -13.77 -5.48
N ASP A 173 5.48 -13.97 -6.76
CA ASP A 173 6.74 -14.63 -7.15
C ASP A 173 7.88 -13.60 -7.06
N LEU A 174 8.82 -13.84 -6.16
CA LEU A 174 9.95 -12.97 -5.85
C LEU A 174 11.28 -13.47 -6.47
N THR A 175 11.25 -14.53 -7.28
CA THR A 175 12.45 -15.17 -7.86
C THR A 175 13.32 -14.13 -8.57
N ARG A 176 12.74 -13.38 -9.50
CA ARG A 176 13.44 -12.34 -10.26
C ARG A 176 13.97 -11.19 -9.39
N LEU A 177 13.27 -10.84 -8.32
CA LEU A 177 13.71 -9.79 -7.39
C LEU A 177 14.94 -10.26 -6.59
N ARG A 178 14.89 -11.50 -6.09
CA ARG A 178 16.00 -12.14 -5.36
C ARG A 178 17.24 -12.29 -6.23
N GLU A 179 17.09 -12.75 -7.46
CA GLU A 179 18.20 -12.88 -8.41
C GLU A 179 18.84 -11.53 -8.75
N ALA A 180 18.04 -10.46 -8.87
CA ALA A 180 18.54 -9.17 -9.32
C ALA A 180 19.25 -8.36 -8.23
N ILE A 181 18.75 -8.41 -6.99
CA ILE A 181 19.24 -7.54 -5.90
C ILE A 181 19.44 -8.26 -4.56
N GLY A 182 19.32 -9.59 -4.51
CA GLY A 182 19.48 -10.35 -3.26
C GLY A 182 18.41 -10.06 -2.22
N PHE A 183 17.20 -9.66 -2.65
CA PHE A 183 16.17 -9.18 -1.74
C PHE A 183 15.72 -10.25 -0.72
N ALA A 184 15.79 -9.89 0.56
CA ALA A 184 15.21 -10.64 1.67
C ALA A 184 14.51 -9.67 2.65
N PRO A 185 13.25 -9.92 3.05
CA PRO A 185 12.58 -9.11 4.05
C PRO A 185 13.36 -9.14 5.38
N ARG A 186 13.59 -7.98 5.98
CA ARG A 186 14.33 -7.83 7.24
C ARG A 186 13.40 -7.56 8.41
N PHE A 187 12.25 -6.95 8.16
CA PHE A 187 11.26 -6.67 9.19
C PHE A 187 10.24 -7.80 9.27
N SER A 188 10.12 -8.41 10.46
CA SER A 188 9.09 -9.42 10.73
C SER A 188 7.70 -8.79 10.80
N LEU A 189 6.67 -9.62 10.55
CA LEU A 189 5.28 -9.22 10.66
C LEU A 189 4.96 -8.64 12.05
N GLU A 190 5.46 -9.29 13.10
CA GLU A 190 5.28 -8.89 14.50
C GLU A 190 5.88 -7.51 14.75
N ARG A 191 7.10 -7.26 14.23
CA ARG A 191 7.76 -5.97 14.36
C ARG A 191 6.98 -4.88 13.64
N THR A 192 6.50 -5.15 12.43
CA THR A 192 5.68 -4.22 11.65
C THR A 192 4.37 -3.89 12.40
N ILE A 193 3.67 -4.88 12.95
CA ILE A 193 2.44 -4.68 13.74
C ILE A 193 2.71 -3.75 14.94
N LEU A 194 3.76 -4.02 15.71
CA LEU A 194 4.12 -3.23 16.88
C LEU A 194 4.47 -1.79 16.51
N ASP A 195 5.23 -1.58 15.43
CA ASP A 195 5.61 -0.25 14.97
C ASP A 195 4.38 0.55 14.46
N ILE A 196 3.43 -0.10 13.77
CA ILE A 196 2.15 0.52 13.38
C ILE A 196 1.36 0.91 14.64
N ALA A 197 1.21 0.01 15.60
CA ALA A 197 0.45 0.27 16.83
C ALA A 197 1.06 1.44 17.62
N ARG A 198 2.38 1.49 17.74
CA ARG A 198 3.11 2.61 18.36
C ARG A 198 2.82 3.92 17.62
N SER A 199 2.92 3.92 16.29
CA SER A 199 2.64 5.09 15.46
C SER A 199 1.21 5.62 15.67
N MET A 200 0.21 4.73 15.75
CA MET A 200 -1.18 5.10 15.96
C MET A 200 -1.46 5.64 17.37
N ARG A 201 -0.83 5.07 18.40
CA ARG A 201 -0.93 5.57 19.78
C ARG A 201 -0.30 6.97 19.91
N ASN A 202 0.86 7.17 19.30
CA ASN A 202 1.54 8.46 19.30
C ASN A 202 0.75 9.54 18.55
N ALA A 203 0.12 9.20 17.42
CA ALA A 203 -0.73 10.14 16.69
C ALA A 203 -1.98 10.60 17.47
N LYS A 204 -2.42 9.81 18.46
CA LYS A 204 -3.54 10.16 19.35
C LYS A 204 -3.14 10.98 20.57
N THR A 205 -1.86 10.98 20.92
CA THR A 205 -1.35 11.82 22.01
C THR A 205 -1.10 13.21 21.43
N PRO A 206 -1.83 14.26 21.84
CA PRO A 206 -1.50 15.61 21.41
C PRO A 206 -0.05 15.87 21.82
N GLN A 207 0.78 16.34 20.89
CA GLN A 207 2.03 16.99 21.28
C GLN A 207 1.62 18.11 22.23
N LEU A 208 1.87 17.92 23.53
CA LEU A 208 1.88 19.02 24.48
C LEU A 208 2.85 20.03 23.89
N ALA A 209 2.30 21.14 23.43
CA ALA A 209 3.06 22.26 22.92
C ALA A 209 4.11 22.59 23.99
N VAL A 210 5.37 22.37 23.64
CA VAL A 210 6.48 22.85 24.45
C VAL A 210 6.39 24.37 24.36
N ALA A 211 5.94 24.97 25.46
CA ALA A 211 5.89 26.41 25.68
C ALA A 211 7.29 27.00 25.81
#